data_AF-A0A6P1HVS6-F1
#
_entry.id   AF-A0A6P1HVS6-F1
#
_cell.length_a   1.000
_cell.length_b   1.000
_cell.length_c   1.000
_cell.angle_alpha   90.00
_cell.angle_beta   90.00
_cell.angle_gamma   90.00
#
_symmetry.space_group_name_H-M   'P 1'
#
loop_
_entity.id
_entity.type
_entity.pdbx_description
1 polymer ?
#
loop_
_entity_poly.entity_id
_entity_poly.type
_entity_poly.pdbx_seq_one_letter_code
_entity_poly.pdbx_strand_id
1 'polypeptide(L)'
;MQTRPAVEPGEKYDAEWIRFWLGRCEWLERTHSLSSDGRWMAVFAIQWAPFGGAAAADLMERFGVERERFLELVLAALAPRSSDLQRIRAVKSRLRASLEHAWRRIE
;
A
#
# COMPACT_ATOMS: atom_id res chain seq x y z
N MET A 1 -19.35 -3.67 -33.41
CA MET A 1 -18.08 -4.37 -33.11
C MET A 1 -17.56 -3.80 -31.80
N GLN A 2 -17.42 -4.63 -30.77
CA GLN A 2 -17.13 -4.21 -29.39
C GLN A 2 -15.71 -3.69 -29.26
N THR A 3 -15.55 -2.47 -28.74
CA THR A 3 -14.28 -1.94 -28.26
C THR A 3 -13.96 -2.65 -26.95
N ARG A 4 -13.04 -3.63 -27.00
CA ARG A 4 -12.49 -4.29 -25.80
C ARG A 4 -11.78 -3.20 -24.97
N PRO A 5 -12.13 -2.98 -23.69
CA PRO A 5 -11.29 -2.11 -22.87
C PRO A 5 -9.90 -2.76 -22.79
N ALA A 6 -8.88 -1.99 -23.13
CA ALA A 6 -7.51 -2.38 -22.91
C ALA A 6 -7.36 -2.68 -21.41
N VAL A 7 -7.12 -3.94 -21.08
CA VAL A 7 -6.65 -4.30 -19.75
C VAL A 7 -5.29 -3.60 -19.62
N GLU A 8 -5.26 -2.49 -18.89
CA GLU A 8 -4.01 -1.85 -18.46
C GLU A 8 -3.09 -2.97 -17.97
N PRO A 9 -1.89 -3.13 -18.56
CA PRO A 9 -1.00 -4.22 -18.19
C PRO A 9 -0.81 -4.18 -16.68
N GLY A 10 -1.21 -5.26 -16.00
CA GLY A 10 -1.36 -5.31 -14.56
C GLY A 10 -0.19 -4.63 -13.87
N GLU A 11 -0.49 -3.71 -12.94
CA GLU A 11 0.47 -2.88 -12.23
C GLU A 11 1.71 -3.71 -11.88
N LYS A 12 2.83 -3.42 -12.55
CA LYS A 12 4.07 -4.13 -12.31
C LYS A 12 4.65 -3.56 -11.02
N TYR A 13 4.55 -4.34 -9.94
CA TYR A 13 5.18 -4.04 -8.66
C TYR A 13 6.70 -4.27 -8.75
N ASP A 14 7.37 -3.56 -9.64
CA ASP A 14 8.81 -3.69 -9.87
C ASP A 14 9.63 -2.78 -8.93
N ALA A 15 10.96 -2.80 -9.10
CA ALA A 15 11.87 -2.02 -8.28
C ALA A 15 11.68 -0.49 -8.41
N GLU A 16 11.15 0.00 -9.54
CA GLU A 16 10.85 1.42 -9.70
C GLU A 16 9.58 1.78 -8.91
N TRP A 17 8.54 0.96 -9.01
CA TRP A 17 7.32 1.10 -8.22
C TRP A 17 7.61 1.10 -6.71
N ILE A 18 8.43 0.16 -6.24
CA ILE A 18 8.85 0.09 -4.83
C ILE A 18 9.57 1.38 -4.42
N ARG A 19 10.61 1.79 -5.15
CA ARG A 19 11.39 3.00 -4.83
C ARG A 19 10.52 4.25 -4.81
N PHE A 20 9.61 4.37 -5.78
CA PHE A 20 8.67 5.48 -5.85
C PHE A 20 7.81 5.56 -4.59
N TRP A 21 7.19 4.45 -4.17
CA TRP A 21 6.29 4.47 -3.01
C TRP A 21 7.01 4.58 -1.67
N LEU A 22 8.20 3.99 -1.52
CA LEU A 22 9.03 4.19 -0.33
C LEU A 22 9.36 5.68 -0.12
N GLY A 23 9.75 6.39 -1.19
CA GLY A 23 9.98 7.83 -1.13
C GLY A 23 8.71 8.64 -0.82
N ARG A 24 7.53 8.19 -1.27
CA ARG A 24 6.24 8.82 -0.93
C ARG A 24 5.85 8.59 0.53
N CYS A 25 6.06 7.39 1.07
CA CYS A 25 5.83 7.12 2.49
C CYS A 25 6.70 7.99 3.39
N GLU A 26 7.96 8.20 3.00
CA GLU A 26 8.85 9.13 3.70
C GLU A 26 8.35 10.58 3.64
N TRP A 27 7.93 11.04 2.47
CA TRP A 27 7.34 12.37 2.32
C TRP A 27 6.04 12.54 3.13
N LEU A 28 5.20 11.51 3.21
CA LEU A 28 3.97 11.52 4.00
C LEU A 28 4.25 11.60 5.50
N GLU A 29 5.28 10.92 5.99
CA GLU A 29 5.72 11.02 7.38
C GLU A 29 6.25 12.42 7.70
N ARG A 30 7.14 12.97 6.86
CA ARG A 30 7.68 14.33 7.05
C ARG A 30 6.60 15.43 7.03
N THR A 31 5.46 15.17 6.40
CA THR A 31 4.30 16.08 6.39
C THR A 31 3.28 15.76 7.48
N HIS A 32 3.63 14.91 8.46
CA HIS A 32 2.79 14.44 9.57
C HIS A 32 1.44 13.82 9.13
N SER A 33 1.37 13.45 7.86
CA SER A 33 0.18 12.87 7.23
C SER A 33 0.15 11.34 7.40
N LEU A 34 1.28 10.73 7.74
CA LEU A 34 1.41 9.32 8.10
C LEU A 34 2.22 9.22 9.41
N SER A 35 1.75 8.43 10.37
CA SER A 35 2.52 8.16 11.59
C SER A 35 3.72 7.27 11.29
N SER A 36 4.71 7.23 12.18
CA SER A 36 5.88 6.35 12.03
C SER A 36 5.49 4.86 11.99
N ASP A 37 4.55 4.43 12.84
CA ASP A 37 4.01 3.06 12.78
C ASP A 37 3.29 2.79 11.46
N GLY A 38 2.44 3.74 11.02
CA GLY A 38 1.74 3.64 9.74
C GLY A 38 2.70 3.59 8.55
N ARG A 39 3.81 4.33 8.62
CA ARG A 39 4.89 4.25 7.64
C ARG A 39 5.54 2.88 7.66
N TRP A 40 5.89 2.36 8.83
CA TRP A 40 6.55 1.06 8.95
C TRP A 40 5.70 -0.05 8.35
N MET A 41 4.40 -0.07 8.65
CA MET A 41 3.44 -1.00 8.05
C MET A 41 3.33 -0.82 6.52
N ALA A 42 3.23 0.42 6.04
CA ALA A 42 3.13 0.70 4.61
C ALA A 42 4.40 0.28 3.84
N VAL A 43 5.59 0.54 4.40
CA VAL A 43 6.88 0.13 3.83
C VAL A 43 6.95 -1.38 3.70
N PHE A 44 6.57 -2.12 4.75
CA PHE A 44 6.50 -3.57 4.70
C PHE A 44 5.51 -4.04 3.62
N ALA A 45 4.31 -3.43 3.56
CA ALA A 45 3.30 -3.77 2.57
C ALA A 45 3.76 -3.55 1.13
N ILE A 46 4.50 -2.46 0.87
CA ILE A 46 5.10 -2.13 -0.43
C ILE A 46 6.16 -3.15 -0.84
N GLN A 47 7.03 -3.56 0.08
CA GLN A 47 8.10 -4.52 -0.21
C GLN A 47 7.57 -5.92 -0.55
N TRP A 48 6.41 -6.28 0.00
CA TRP A 48 5.78 -7.59 -0.20
C TRP A 48 4.70 -7.60 -1.28
N ALA A 49 4.27 -6.44 -1.78
CA ALA A 49 3.32 -6.32 -2.89
C ALA A 49 3.68 -7.14 -4.16
N PRO A 50 4.97 -7.23 -4.60
CA PRO A 50 5.34 -8.02 -5.78
C PRO A 50 5.08 -9.52 -5.63
N PHE A 51 5.05 -10.01 -4.39
CA PHE A 51 4.81 -11.41 -4.06
C PHE A 51 3.35 -11.67 -3.68
N GLY A 52 2.47 -10.67 -3.84
CA GLY A 52 1.06 -10.74 -3.45
C GLY A 52 0.81 -10.68 -1.94
N GLY A 53 1.82 -10.28 -1.15
CA GLY A 53 1.77 -10.20 0.30
C GLY A 53 2.90 -10.98 0.98
N ALA A 54 2.95 -10.86 2.30
CA ALA A 54 3.89 -11.60 3.14
C ALA A 54 3.28 -12.93 3.62
N ALA A 55 4.14 -13.88 4.01
CA ALA A 55 3.68 -15.12 4.61
C ALA A 55 3.04 -14.87 5.99
N ALA A 56 2.10 -15.73 6.40
CA ALA A 56 1.43 -15.59 7.70
C ALA A 56 2.41 -15.60 8.89
N ALA A 57 3.47 -16.41 8.81
CA ALA A 57 4.52 -16.45 9.83
C ALA A 57 5.25 -15.09 9.98
N ASP A 58 5.62 -14.44 8.87
CA ASP A 58 6.28 -13.13 8.89
C ASP A 58 5.37 -12.05 9.50
N LEU A 59 4.07 -12.12 9.21
CA LEU A 59 3.07 -11.18 9.75
C LEU A 59 2.86 -11.37 11.25
N MET A 60 2.79 -12.61 11.70
CA MET A 60 2.67 -12.93 13.13
C MET A 60 3.94 -12.55 13.89
N GLU A 61 5.14 -12.81 13.35
CA GLU A 61 6.40 -12.46 14.02
C GLU A 61 6.57 -10.94 14.15
N ARG A 62 6.24 -10.18 13.11
CA ARG A 62 6.50 -8.73 13.07
C ARG A 62 5.36 -7.90 13.64
N PHE A 63 4.12 -8.27 13.36
CA PHE A 63 2.93 -7.47 13.68
C PHE A 63 1.97 -8.17 14.63
N GLY A 64 2.11 -9.48 14.86
CA GLY A 64 1.22 -10.25 15.73
C GLY A 64 -0.21 -10.35 15.23
N VAL A 65 -0.43 -10.22 13.91
CA VAL A 65 -1.75 -10.24 13.29
C VAL A 65 -1.78 -11.07 12.01
N GLU A 66 -2.96 -11.58 11.70
CA GLU A 66 -3.26 -12.29 10.45
C GLU A 66 -3.27 -11.34 9.24
N ARG A 67 -3.16 -11.91 8.03
CA ARG A 67 -3.08 -11.17 6.74
C ARG A 67 -4.19 -10.15 6.55
N GLU A 68 -5.44 -10.55 6.75
CA GLU A 68 -6.59 -9.64 6.59
C GLU A 68 -6.49 -8.46 7.54
N ARG A 69 -6.18 -8.74 8.81
CA ARG A 69 -6.05 -7.71 9.84
C ARG A 69 -4.86 -6.79 9.58
N PHE A 70 -3.74 -7.33 9.12
CA PHE A 70 -2.59 -6.53 8.69
C PHE A 70 -2.97 -5.56 7.58
N LEU A 71 -3.65 -6.06 6.53
CA LEU A 71 -4.08 -5.23 5.42
C LEU A 71 -5.05 -4.14 5.88
N GLU A 72 -6.05 -4.46 6.70
CA GLU A 72 -6.96 -3.47 7.29
C GLU A 72 -6.21 -2.33 7.99
N LEU A 73 -5.21 -2.67 8.81
CA LEU A 73 -4.41 -1.69 9.54
C LEU A 73 -3.58 -0.81 8.59
N VAL A 74 -3.00 -1.38 7.53
CA VAL A 74 -2.30 -0.62 6.48
C VAL A 74 -3.25 0.35 5.77
N LEU A 75 -4.42 -0.14 5.35
CA LEU A 75 -5.40 0.71 4.64
C LEU A 75 -5.98 1.80 5.55
N ALA A 76 -6.11 1.51 6.85
CA ALA A 76 -6.53 2.48 7.86
C ALA A 76 -5.44 3.54 8.12
N ALA A 77 -4.17 3.15 8.24
CA ALA A 77 -3.05 4.08 8.39
C ALA A 77 -2.92 5.02 7.17
N LEU A 78 -3.21 4.50 5.97
CA LEU A 78 -3.22 5.24 4.72
C LEU A 78 -4.56 5.95 4.43
N ALA A 79 -5.53 5.92 5.34
CA ALA A 79 -6.78 6.64 5.13
C ALA A 79 -6.52 8.15 5.00
N PRO A 80 -7.02 8.80 3.93
CA PRO A 80 -6.97 10.25 3.80
C PRO A 80 -7.73 10.91 4.96
N ARG A 81 -7.12 11.91 5.61
CA ARG A 81 -7.79 12.71 6.65
C ARG A 81 -8.46 13.92 6.01
N SER A 82 -9.50 14.47 6.63
CA SER A 82 -10.15 15.70 6.17
C SER A 82 -9.20 16.91 6.14
N SER A 83 -8.25 16.95 7.09
CA SER A 83 -7.18 17.95 7.20
C SER A 83 -6.06 17.81 6.16
N ASP A 84 -5.96 16.68 5.46
CA ASP A 84 -4.91 16.46 4.47
C ASP A 84 -5.15 17.34 3.23
N LEU A 85 -4.07 17.93 2.70
CA LEU A 85 -4.11 18.63 1.41
C LEU A 85 -4.56 17.67 0.30
N GLN A 86 -5.24 18.18 -0.73
CA GLN A 86 -5.76 17.37 -1.83
C GLN A 86 -4.71 16.44 -2.46
N ARG A 87 -3.47 16.93 -2.61
CA ARG A 87 -2.34 16.13 -3.12
C ARG A 87 -1.98 14.96 -2.21
N ILE A 88 -1.99 15.15 -0.89
CA ILE A 88 -1.73 14.09 0.10
C ILE A 88 -2.83 13.04 0.04
N ARG A 89 -4.10 13.47 -0.02
CA ARG A 89 -5.24 12.57 -0.16
C ARG A 89 -5.13 11.70 -1.43
N ALA A 90 -4.76 12.31 -2.55
CA ALA A 90 -4.57 11.59 -3.81
C ALA A 90 -3.45 10.54 -3.73
N VAL A 91 -2.31 10.88 -3.14
CA VAL A 91 -1.18 9.95 -2.95
C VAL A 91 -1.59 8.78 -2.06
N LYS A 92 -2.25 9.06 -0.92
CA LYS A 92 -2.76 8.05 0.00
C LYS A 92 -3.76 7.10 -0.66
N SER A 93 -4.79 7.64 -1.31
CA SER A 93 -5.80 6.84 -2.00
C SER A 93 -5.21 5.95 -3.07
N ARG A 94 -4.25 6.46 -3.85
CA ARG A 94 -3.58 5.68 -4.89
C ARG A 94 -2.76 4.54 -4.29
N LEU A 95 -1.95 4.80 -3.26
CA LEU A 95 -1.18 3.74 -2.59
C LEU A 95 -2.11 2.67 -2.00
N ARG A 96 -3.19 3.11 -1.35
CA ARG A 96 -4.18 2.22 -0.73
C ARG A 96 -4.79 1.27 -1.76
N ALA A 97 -5.23 1.80 -2.91
CA ALA A 97 -5.80 0.99 -3.99
C ALA A 97 -4.77 -0.01 -4.57
N SER A 98 -3.53 0.44 -4.81
CA SER A 98 -2.47 -0.43 -5.32
C SER A 98 -2.12 -1.55 -4.35
N LEU A 99 -2.02 -1.27 -3.04
CA LEU A 99 -1.74 -2.29 -2.02
C LEU A 99 -2.91 -3.26 -1.85
N GLU A 100 -4.14 -2.76 -1.85
CA GLU A 100 -5.32 -3.62 -1.80
C GLU A 100 -5.37 -4.58 -2.99
N HIS A 101 -5.06 -4.11 -4.20
CA HIS A 101 -4.99 -4.97 -5.37
C HIS A 101 -3.86 -6.00 -5.26
N ALA A 102 -2.65 -5.57 -4.88
CA ALA A 102 -1.49 -6.46 -4.75
C ALA A 102 -1.75 -7.58 -3.74
N TRP A 103 -2.29 -7.23 -2.57
CA TRP A 103 -2.48 -8.14 -1.45
C TRP A 103 -3.70 -9.05 -1.57
N ARG A 104 -4.63 -8.78 -2.49
CA ARG A 104 -5.78 -9.65 -2.78
C ARG A 104 -5.61 -10.51 -4.04
N ARG A 105 -4.48 -10.41 -4.76
CA ARG A 105 -4.23 -11.19 -5.99
C ARG A 105 -3.94 -12.67 -5.77
N ILE A 106 -3.73 -13.10 -4.52
CA ILE A 106 -3.49 -14.50 -4.14
C ILE A 106 -4.63 -14.90 -3.22
N GLU A 107 -5.70 -15.41 -3.84
CA GLU A 107 -6.75 -16.24 -3.25
C GLU A 107 -6.87 -17.52 -4.10
#